data_AF-A0A0S6WVA6-F1
#
_entry.id   AF-A0A0S6WVA6-F1
#
_cell.length_a   1.000
_cell.length_b   1.000
_cell.length_c   1.000
_cell.angle_alpha   90.00
_cell.angle_beta   90.00
_cell.angle_gamma   90.00
#
_symmetry.space_group_name_H-M   'P 1'
#
loop_
_entity.id
_entity.type
_entity.pdbx_description
1 polymer ?
#
loop_
_entity_poly.entity_id
_entity_poly.type
_entity_poly.pdbx_seq_one_letter_code
_entity_poly.pdbx_strand_id
1 'polypeptide(L)'
;MALIAAALAAAPAYGAPSEAVEKPYQRDYSEAELCAVSQRDAFTGILDLRAADGTLRRRVECRDGRKDGLDRQFYPTGALALERNWSEGALDGLYRHWSDDGTLLERWTYGPSGLEGDYYVFHENGQLASKAHWREGKRDGPYINYARDGRLKEFGNYRKGRADGDQVEYRSSGAVGHKHYAMGRPVGPQPLWSKDGTLLALAEYDEAGRFLRGAAYNLDGSMRRESHPLDIPGHGRGLETTEYNGCETRTVIQSGTDDPRRLAEMGYSLTPGLYRLETIRRCGKLVERVEAFDHELLTPAFHAEPPEDCP
;
A
#
# COMPACT_ATOMS: atom_id res chain seq x y z
N MET A 1 61.88 55.20 20.48
CA MET A 1 61.21 53.88 20.59
C MET A 1 59.84 53.98 19.92
N ALA A 2 59.64 53.13 18.91
CA ALA A 2 58.41 52.67 18.25
C ALA A 2 57.18 53.60 18.09
N LEU A 3 56.93 53.99 16.83
CA LEU A 3 55.61 54.11 16.23
C LEU A 3 54.91 52.74 16.22
N ILE A 4 53.61 52.69 16.51
CA ILE A 4 52.70 51.69 15.90
C ILE A 4 51.38 52.38 15.56
N ALA A 5 51.09 52.41 14.26
CA ALA A 5 49.79 52.71 13.68
C ALA A 5 49.04 51.39 13.36
N ALA A 6 47.72 51.46 13.53
CA ALA A 6 46.63 50.74 12.87
C ALA A 6 46.79 49.27 12.41
N ALA A 7 45.80 48.45 12.79
CA ALA A 7 45.12 47.57 11.84
C ALA A 7 43.72 47.19 12.38
N LEU A 8 42.67 47.74 11.76
CA LEU A 8 41.35 47.11 11.76
C LEU A 8 41.50 45.76 11.03
N ALA A 9 41.23 44.65 11.71
CA ALA A 9 41.07 43.37 11.06
C ALA A 9 39.74 43.37 10.30
N ALA A 10 39.80 43.58 8.99
CA ALA A 10 38.73 43.20 8.10
C ALA A 10 38.55 41.68 8.18
N ALA A 11 37.32 41.23 8.46
CA ALA A 11 36.95 39.84 8.30
C ALA A 11 37.19 39.42 6.84
N PRO A 12 37.69 38.20 6.56
CA PRO A 12 37.83 37.74 5.20
C PRO A 12 36.43 37.55 4.58
N ALA A 13 36.04 38.49 3.73
CA ALA A 13 35.03 38.27 2.71
C ALA A 13 35.62 37.30 1.68
N TYR A 14 35.35 36.01 1.83
CA TYR A 14 35.59 35.01 0.79
C TYR A 14 34.34 34.14 0.63
N GLY A 15 33.28 34.73 0.08
CA GLY A 15 32.37 33.97 -0.76
C GLY A 15 33.06 33.85 -2.12
N ALA A 16 33.73 32.73 -2.39
CA ALA A 16 34.16 32.44 -3.76
C ALA A 16 32.93 32.56 -4.68
N PRO A 17 33.05 33.17 -5.87
CA PRO A 17 31.97 33.16 -6.82
C PRO A 17 31.61 31.70 -7.11
N SER A 18 30.35 31.32 -6.91
CA SER A 18 29.88 30.02 -7.35
C SER A 18 30.12 29.93 -8.86
N GLU A 19 31.13 29.17 -9.29
CA GLU A 19 31.37 28.96 -10.71
C GLU A 19 30.19 28.17 -11.28
N ALA A 20 29.49 28.79 -12.25
CA ALA A 20 28.44 28.12 -12.99
C ALA A 20 29.11 27.28 -14.08
N VAL A 21 28.98 25.96 -14.01
CA VAL A 21 29.47 25.06 -15.08
C VAL A 21 28.30 24.68 -15.97
N GLU A 22 28.45 24.90 -17.28
CA GLU A 22 27.44 24.52 -18.27
C GLU A 22 27.77 23.15 -18.87
N LYS A 23 26.80 22.21 -18.85
CA LYS A 23 26.91 20.93 -19.56
C LYS A 23 25.67 20.70 -20.45
N PRO A 24 25.82 20.05 -21.62
CA PRO A 24 24.67 19.61 -22.40
C PRO A 24 23.87 18.55 -21.64
N TYR A 25 22.54 18.65 -21.68
CA TYR A 25 21.63 17.69 -21.06
C TYR A 25 21.69 16.35 -21.81
N GLN A 26 22.28 15.32 -21.19
CA GLN A 26 22.30 13.94 -21.69
C GLN A 26 21.59 13.02 -20.67
N ARG A 27 20.92 11.97 -21.16
CA ARG A 27 20.15 11.02 -20.32
C ARG A 27 21.03 10.07 -19.49
N ASP A 28 22.33 10.02 -19.76
CA ASP A 28 23.20 8.94 -19.27
C ASP A 28 24.13 9.36 -18.10
N TYR A 29 24.02 10.59 -17.58
CA TYR A 29 24.70 10.91 -16.31
C TYR A 29 23.99 10.18 -15.17
N SER A 30 24.71 9.31 -14.44
CA SER A 30 24.14 8.80 -13.20
C SER A 30 23.96 9.96 -12.21
N GLU A 31 22.93 9.90 -11.36
CA GLU A 31 22.67 10.96 -10.36
C GLU A 31 23.88 11.25 -9.46
N ALA A 32 24.77 10.26 -9.29
CA ALA A 32 26.01 10.35 -8.51
C ALA A 32 27.13 11.12 -9.22
N GLU A 33 27.11 11.21 -10.55
CA GLU A 33 28.20 11.78 -11.35
C GLU A 33 27.98 13.25 -11.73
N LEU A 34 26.80 13.81 -11.46
CA LEU A 34 26.46 15.16 -11.90
C LEU A 34 27.43 16.22 -11.37
N CYS A 35 27.66 16.21 -10.05
CA CYS A 35 28.60 17.09 -9.39
C CYS A 35 30.05 16.56 -9.41
N ALA A 36 30.26 15.30 -9.79
CA ALA A 36 31.59 14.75 -9.94
C ALA A 36 32.23 15.28 -11.23
N VAL A 37 33.52 15.62 -11.15
CA VAL A 37 34.33 15.94 -12.33
C VAL A 37 35.43 14.91 -12.38
N SER A 38 35.41 14.05 -13.40
CA SER A 38 36.50 13.08 -13.59
C SER A 38 37.82 13.85 -13.80
N GLN A 39 38.86 13.43 -13.07
CA GLN A 39 40.23 13.96 -13.18
C GLN A 39 40.43 15.44 -12.80
N ARG A 40 39.56 16.03 -11.95
CA ARG A 40 39.77 17.37 -11.34
C ARG A 40 39.42 17.37 -9.86
N ASP A 41 39.78 18.46 -9.18
CA ASP A 41 39.34 18.78 -7.83
C ASP A 41 37.81 18.80 -7.73
N ALA A 42 37.31 18.47 -6.54
CA ALA A 42 35.88 18.31 -6.27
C ALA A 42 35.12 19.62 -6.53
N PHE A 43 34.08 19.58 -7.38
CA PHE A 43 33.37 20.79 -7.81
C PHE A 43 32.45 21.32 -6.71
N THR A 44 32.56 22.63 -6.45
CA THR A 44 31.68 23.40 -5.57
C THR A 44 31.13 24.60 -6.34
N GLY A 45 29.81 24.71 -6.45
CA GLY A 45 29.16 25.73 -7.27
C GLY A 45 27.80 25.30 -7.79
N ILE A 46 27.36 25.94 -8.86
CA ILE A 46 26.07 25.65 -9.50
C ILE A 46 26.33 24.98 -10.84
N LEU A 47 25.72 23.83 -11.09
CA LEU A 47 25.76 23.14 -12.37
C LEU A 47 24.46 23.41 -13.14
N ASP A 48 24.55 24.10 -14.28
CA ASP A 48 23.43 24.31 -15.19
C ASP A 48 23.51 23.31 -16.35
N LEU A 49 22.48 22.47 -16.47
CA LEU A 49 22.31 21.57 -17.61
C LEU A 49 21.34 22.19 -18.61
N ARG A 50 21.82 22.40 -19.83
CA ARG A 50 21.05 23.04 -20.90
C ARG A 50 20.82 22.07 -22.05
N ALA A 51 19.68 22.20 -22.74
CA ALA A 51 19.47 21.54 -24.02
C ALA A 51 20.37 22.14 -25.11
N ALA A 52 20.45 21.49 -26.28
CA ALA A 52 21.27 21.94 -27.39
C ALA A 52 20.90 23.35 -27.91
N ASP A 53 19.64 23.75 -27.72
CA ASP A 53 19.12 25.09 -28.06
C ASP A 53 19.40 26.15 -26.97
N GLY A 54 20.12 25.79 -25.89
CA GLY A 54 20.43 26.67 -24.75
C GLY A 54 19.38 26.72 -23.65
N THR A 55 18.21 26.09 -23.85
CA THR A 55 17.13 26.04 -22.85
C THR A 55 17.60 25.38 -21.56
N LEU A 56 17.42 26.03 -20.40
CA LEU A 56 17.76 25.44 -19.10
C LEU A 56 16.86 24.26 -18.79
N ARG A 57 17.45 23.10 -18.49
CA ARG A 57 16.73 21.86 -18.15
C ARG A 57 16.86 21.50 -16.70
N ARG A 58 18.00 21.81 -16.08
CA ARG A 58 18.26 21.49 -14.69
C ARG A 58 19.32 22.42 -14.11
N ARG A 59 19.16 22.77 -12.85
CA ARG A 59 20.12 23.53 -12.05
C ARG A 59 20.39 22.77 -10.77
N VAL A 60 21.65 22.48 -10.47
CA VAL A 60 22.05 21.67 -9.31
C VAL A 60 23.10 22.40 -8.50
N GLU A 61 22.89 22.55 -7.20
CA GLU A 61 23.89 23.02 -6.25
C GLU A 61 24.81 21.87 -5.84
N CYS A 62 26.12 22.10 -5.95
CA CYS A 62 27.16 21.13 -5.69
C CYS A 62 28.13 21.67 -4.64
N ARG A 63 28.60 20.78 -3.76
CA ARG A 63 29.68 21.02 -2.80
C ARG A 63 30.58 19.79 -2.76
N ASP A 64 31.88 20.01 -2.90
CA ASP A 64 32.91 18.98 -2.83
C ASP A 64 32.59 17.77 -3.71
N GLY A 65 32.17 18.03 -4.94
CA GLY A 65 31.88 17.00 -5.94
C GLY A 65 30.57 16.23 -5.72
N ARG A 66 29.79 16.59 -4.68
CA ARG A 66 28.49 16.00 -4.33
C ARG A 66 27.38 17.02 -4.46
N LYS A 67 26.14 16.57 -4.58
CA LYS A 67 24.97 17.46 -4.51
C LYS A 67 24.77 17.93 -3.09
N ASP A 68 24.63 19.23 -2.92
CA ASP A 68 24.47 19.86 -1.60
C ASP A 68 23.75 21.18 -1.80
N GLY A 69 22.49 21.24 -1.38
CA GLY A 69 21.57 22.33 -1.70
C GLY A 69 20.46 21.92 -2.67
N LEU A 70 20.03 22.85 -3.52
CA LEU A 70 18.87 22.67 -4.40
C LEU A 70 19.19 22.00 -5.73
N ASP A 71 18.30 21.10 -6.16
CA ASP A 71 18.30 20.46 -7.48
C ASP A 71 16.93 20.70 -8.15
N ARG A 72 16.91 21.59 -9.13
CA ARG A 72 15.71 22.04 -9.85
C ARG A 72 15.72 21.53 -11.27
N GLN A 73 14.63 20.94 -11.74
CA GLN A 73 14.41 20.60 -13.14
C GLN A 73 13.31 21.45 -13.75
N PHE A 74 13.42 21.75 -15.04
CA PHE A 74 12.52 22.65 -15.76
C PHE A 74 11.98 21.98 -17.03
N TYR A 75 10.71 22.25 -17.33
CA TYR A 75 10.07 21.91 -18.60
C TYR A 75 10.71 22.69 -19.77
N PRO A 76 10.49 22.27 -21.04
CA PRO A 76 10.92 23.05 -22.21
C PRO A 76 10.43 24.50 -22.21
N THR A 77 9.29 24.74 -21.58
CA THR A 77 8.67 26.07 -21.42
C THR A 77 9.42 26.97 -20.43
N GLY A 78 10.35 26.41 -19.63
CA GLY A 78 11.00 27.09 -18.51
C GLY A 78 10.23 26.99 -17.19
N ALA A 79 9.03 26.40 -17.18
CA ALA A 79 8.28 26.14 -15.95
C ALA A 79 9.04 25.15 -15.05
N LEU A 80 9.00 25.36 -13.73
CA LEU A 80 9.63 24.46 -12.76
C LEU A 80 8.86 23.14 -12.72
N ALA A 81 9.55 22.04 -13.03
CA ALA A 81 8.97 20.70 -13.01
C ALA A 81 9.22 20.01 -11.67
N LEU A 82 10.45 20.09 -11.16
CA LEU A 82 10.87 19.33 -9.99
C LEU A 82 11.82 20.17 -9.14
N GLU A 83 11.69 20.08 -7.83
CA GLU A 83 12.64 20.63 -6.88
C GLU A 83 12.91 19.63 -5.77
N ARG A 84 14.19 19.45 -5.45
CA ARG A 84 14.69 18.54 -4.43
C ARG A 84 15.77 19.23 -3.62
N ASN A 85 15.77 18.98 -2.32
CA ASN A 85 16.87 19.35 -1.45
C ASN A 85 17.83 18.17 -1.26
N TRP A 86 19.12 18.47 -1.28
CA TRP A 86 20.20 17.53 -1.07
C TRP A 86 21.11 18.01 0.05
N SER A 87 21.66 17.09 0.82
CA SER A 87 22.77 17.32 1.74
C SER A 87 23.79 16.21 1.54
N GLU A 88 25.05 16.55 1.30
CA GLU A 88 26.15 15.58 1.21
C GLU A 88 25.93 14.43 0.20
N GLY A 89 25.16 14.67 -0.87
CA GLY A 89 24.83 13.69 -1.90
C GLY A 89 23.61 12.82 -1.61
N ALA A 90 22.91 13.01 -0.49
CA ALA A 90 21.65 12.37 -0.15
C ALA A 90 20.48 13.36 -0.20
N LEU A 91 19.26 12.88 -0.45
CA LEU A 91 18.06 13.70 -0.37
C LEU A 91 17.78 14.05 1.10
N ASP A 92 17.65 15.33 1.40
CA ASP A 92 17.40 15.82 2.76
C ASP A 92 16.62 17.13 2.70
N GLY A 93 15.38 17.10 3.17
CA GLY A 93 14.43 18.21 3.10
C GLY A 93 13.37 18.04 2.02
N LEU A 94 12.90 19.17 1.49
CA LEU A 94 11.68 19.23 0.69
C LEU A 94 11.85 18.61 -0.71
N TYR A 95 10.82 17.89 -1.13
CA TYR A 95 10.61 17.45 -2.50
C TYR A 95 9.30 18.06 -3.01
N ARG A 96 9.31 18.59 -4.23
CA ARG A 96 8.12 19.11 -4.91
C ARG A 96 8.15 18.80 -6.39
N HIS A 97 7.02 18.37 -6.93
CA HIS A 97 6.83 18.11 -8.36
C HIS A 97 5.59 18.85 -8.84
N TRP A 98 5.71 19.52 -9.98
CA TRP A 98 4.65 20.31 -10.61
C TRP A 98 4.43 19.84 -12.04
N SER A 99 3.23 20.07 -12.57
CA SER A 99 2.91 19.96 -14.00
C SER A 99 3.47 21.14 -14.80
N ASP A 100 3.37 21.05 -16.13
CA ASP A 100 3.84 22.06 -17.08
C ASP A 100 3.08 23.39 -16.98
N ASP A 101 1.82 23.35 -16.55
CA ASP A 101 0.99 24.53 -16.23
C ASP A 101 1.26 25.14 -14.84
N GLY A 102 2.16 24.53 -14.05
CA GLY A 102 2.56 25.01 -12.73
C GLY A 102 1.70 24.49 -11.56
N THR A 103 0.75 23.58 -11.81
CA THR A 103 0.00 22.92 -10.74
C THR A 103 0.92 22.01 -9.92
N LEU A 104 0.95 22.17 -8.59
CA LEU A 104 1.70 21.26 -7.72
C LEU A 104 1.04 19.89 -7.75
N LEU A 105 1.77 18.85 -8.14
CA LEU A 105 1.29 17.48 -8.24
C LEU A 105 1.64 16.66 -6.99
N GLU A 106 2.84 16.86 -6.43
CA GLU A 106 3.28 16.12 -5.26
C GLU A 106 4.19 16.97 -4.37
N ARG A 107 4.14 16.75 -3.06
CA ARG A 107 5.15 17.25 -2.13
C ARG A 107 5.34 16.33 -0.93
N TRP A 108 6.56 16.26 -0.44
CA TRP A 108 6.91 15.57 0.80
C TRP A 108 8.27 16.02 1.30
N THR A 109 8.70 15.50 2.45
CA THR A 109 10.01 15.79 3.02
C THR A 109 10.80 14.49 3.17
N TYR A 110 12.09 14.54 2.86
CA TYR A 110 13.07 13.56 3.27
C TYR A 110 13.74 14.02 4.55
N GLY A 111 13.96 13.09 5.48
CA GLY A 111 14.88 13.26 6.58
C GLY A 111 15.91 12.12 6.61
N PRO A 112 16.65 11.96 7.71
CA PRO A 112 17.77 11.00 7.80
C PRO A 112 17.38 9.54 7.53
N SER A 113 16.11 9.19 7.79
CA SER A 113 15.57 7.83 7.63
C SER A 113 14.70 7.65 6.39
N GLY A 114 14.78 8.58 5.42
CA GLY A 114 13.95 8.57 4.21
C GLY A 114 12.74 9.50 4.33
N LEU A 115 11.59 9.09 3.80
CA LEU A 115 10.37 9.89 3.83
C LEU A 115 9.92 10.20 5.27
N GLU A 116 9.61 11.46 5.53
CA GLU A 116 9.25 11.95 6.85
C GLU A 116 8.19 13.07 6.79
N GLY A 117 7.28 13.08 7.76
CA GLY A 117 6.19 14.03 7.84
C GLY A 117 5.07 13.76 6.83
N ASP A 118 4.39 14.83 6.43
CA ASP A 118 3.23 14.71 5.54
C ASP A 118 3.65 14.60 4.07
N TYR A 119 3.11 13.58 3.41
CA TYR A 119 3.16 13.35 1.97
C TYR A 119 1.82 13.77 1.35
N TYR A 120 1.88 14.58 0.30
CA TYR A 120 0.70 15.09 -0.40
C TYR A 120 0.79 14.75 -1.89
N VAL A 121 -0.35 14.36 -2.45
CA VAL A 121 -0.58 14.25 -3.90
C VAL A 121 -1.78 15.10 -4.24
N PHE A 122 -1.73 15.77 -5.38
CA PHE A 122 -2.79 16.61 -5.91
C PHE A 122 -3.22 16.09 -7.28
N HIS A 123 -4.48 16.30 -7.60
CA HIS A 123 -5.01 16.09 -8.94
C HIS A 123 -4.52 17.20 -9.88
N GLU A 124 -4.56 16.96 -11.18
CA GLU A 124 -4.20 17.96 -12.22
C GLU A 124 -5.00 19.27 -12.13
N ASN A 125 -6.16 19.26 -11.46
CA ASN A 125 -6.95 20.48 -11.23
C ASN A 125 -6.52 21.25 -9.96
N GLY A 126 -5.43 20.85 -9.32
CA GLY A 126 -4.87 21.44 -8.10
C GLY A 126 -5.56 21.03 -6.80
N GLN A 127 -6.62 20.21 -6.85
CA GLN A 127 -7.28 19.72 -5.65
C GLN A 127 -6.46 18.61 -4.98
N LEU A 128 -6.52 18.52 -3.65
CA LEU A 128 -5.84 17.45 -2.91
C LEU A 128 -6.38 16.08 -3.34
N ALA A 129 -5.50 15.21 -3.82
CA ALA A 129 -5.83 13.83 -4.17
C ALA A 129 -5.60 12.90 -2.98
N SER A 130 -4.47 13.03 -2.27
CA SER A 130 -4.23 12.25 -1.06
C SER A 130 -3.28 12.94 -0.11
N LYS A 131 -3.41 12.60 1.18
CA LYS A 131 -2.47 12.98 2.24
C LYS A 131 -2.16 11.74 3.09
N ALA A 132 -0.89 11.53 3.40
CA ALA A 132 -0.43 10.47 4.28
C ALA A 132 0.67 10.99 5.21
N HIS A 133 0.73 10.49 6.45
CA HIS A 133 1.86 10.78 7.34
C HIS A 133 2.91 9.67 7.30
N TRP A 134 4.19 10.05 7.31
CA TRP A 134 5.34 9.18 7.26
C TRP A 134 6.28 9.45 8.44
N ARG A 135 6.84 8.38 9.00
CA ARG A 135 7.89 8.42 10.01
C ARG A 135 8.87 7.29 9.73
N GLU A 136 10.17 7.59 9.72
CA GLU A 136 11.23 6.61 9.44
C GLU A 136 10.99 5.81 8.14
N GLY A 137 10.56 6.51 7.07
CA GLY A 137 10.30 5.89 5.77
C GLY A 137 9.08 4.95 5.74
N LYS A 138 8.22 4.95 6.76
CA LYS A 138 7.00 4.14 6.81
C LYS A 138 5.77 5.01 7.08
N ARG A 139 4.62 4.63 6.52
CA ARG A 139 3.33 5.26 6.85
C ARG A 139 3.04 5.08 8.33
N ASP A 140 2.82 6.18 9.03
CA ASP A 140 2.58 6.19 10.48
C ASP A 140 1.75 7.41 10.85
N GLY A 141 0.45 7.22 11.02
CA GLY A 141 -0.53 8.28 11.22
C GLY A 141 -1.63 8.25 10.14
N PRO A 142 -2.38 9.35 10.03
CA PRO A 142 -3.58 9.39 9.21
C PRO A 142 -3.26 9.30 7.71
N TYR A 143 -4.17 8.66 6.99
CA TYR A 143 -4.22 8.59 5.55
C TYR A 143 -5.60 9.03 5.07
N ILE A 144 -5.64 9.80 3.98
CA ILE A 144 -6.87 10.24 3.36
C ILE A 144 -6.70 10.35 1.85
N ASN A 145 -7.75 10.01 1.11
CA ASN A 145 -7.80 9.98 -0.34
C ASN A 145 -9.11 10.60 -0.85
N TYR A 146 -9.01 11.40 -1.91
CA TYR A 146 -10.12 12.15 -2.49
C TYR A 146 -10.24 11.88 -3.99
N ALA A 147 -11.46 11.93 -4.50
CA ALA A 147 -11.74 11.97 -5.92
C ALA A 147 -11.36 13.33 -6.53
N ARG A 148 -11.30 13.39 -7.86
CA ARG A 148 -10.96 14.62 -8.61
C ARG A 148 -11.97 15.76 -8.39
N ASP A 149 -13.17 15.45 -7.94
CA ASP A 149 -14.24 16.40 -7.59
C ASP A 149 -14.20 16.84 -6.11
N GLY A 150 -13.20 16.39 -5.35
CA GLY A 150 -13.02 16.71 -3.93
C GLY A 150 -13.80 15.80 -2.98
N ARG A 151 -14.59 14.82 -3.47
CA ARG A 151 -15.28 13.88 -2.59
C ARG A 151 -14.30 12.94 -1.89
N LEU A 152 -14.49 12.75 -0.59
CA LEU A 152 -13.74 11.78 0.20
C LEU A 152 -13.99 10.37 -0.35
N LYS A 153 -12.91 9.65 -0.69
CA LYS A 153 -12.96 8.27 -1.16
C LYS A 153 -12.56 7.29 -0.09
N GLU A 154 -11.55 7.63 0.71
CA GLU A 154 -11.00 6.71 1.68
C GLU A 154 -10.29 7.49 2.79
N PHE A 155 -10.38 6.99 4.01
CA PHE A 155 -9.50 7.42 5.08
C PHE A 155 -9.20 6.28 6.04
N GLY A 156 -8.12 6.43 6.78
CA GLY A 156 -7.80 5.54 7.88
C GLY A 156 -6.49 5.94 8.54
N ASN A 157 -5.92 5.01 9.28
CA ASN A 157 -4.70 5.25 10.04
C ASN A 157 -3.70 4.09 9.89
N TYR A 158 -2.41 4.43 9.92
CA TYR A 158 -1.32 3.47 9.84
C TYR A 158 -0.42 3.59 11.06
N ARG A 159 0.25 2.51 11.45
CA ARG A 159 1.32 2.52 12.45
C ARG A 159 2.45 1.63 11.97
N LYS A 160 3.67 2.17 11.88
CA LYS A 160 4.86 1.47 11.37
C LYS A 160 4.64 0.73 10.04
N GLY A 161 3.90 1.36 9.13
CA GLY A 161 3.60 0.85 7.78
C GLY A 161 2.43 -0.13 7.70
N ARG A 162 1.70 -0.41 8.79
CA ARG A 162 0.56 -1.34 8.82
C ARG A 162 -0.73 -0.60 9.18
N ALA A 163 -1.86 -0.99 8.59
CA ALA A 163 -3.17 -0.42 8.92
C ALA A 163 -3.47 -0.63 10.42
N ASP A 164 -3.89 0.42 11.13
CA ASP A 164 -4.09 0.37 12.57
C ASP A 164 -5.19 1.37 12.97
N GLY A 165 -6.34 0.84 13.37
CA GLY A 165 -7.60 1.56 13.51
C GLY A 165 -8.55 1.31 12.35
N ASP A 166 -9.53 2.20 12.21
CA ASP A 166 -10.55 2.13 11.17
C ASP A 166 -9.97 2.49 9.79
N GLN A 167 -10.44 1.77 8.78
CA GLN A 167 -10.26 2.04 7.36
C GLN A 167 -11.66 2.15 6.76
N VAL A 168 -11.98 3.30 6.21
CA VAL A 168 -13.29 3.61 5.65
C VAL A 168 -13.15 3.98 4.20
N GLU A 169 -13.95 3.37 3.35
CA GLU A 169 -13.98 3.58 1.90
C GLU A 169 -15.39 3.99 1.47
N TYR A 170 -15.51 5.14 0.81
CA TYR A 170 -16.71 5.64 0.18
C TYR A 170 -16.66 5.31 -1.32
N ARG A 171 -17.52 4.39 -1.75
CA ARG A 171 -17.57 3.95 -3.15
C ARG A 171 -18.43 4.90 -3.98
N SER A 172 -18.19 4.90 -5.29
CA SER A 172 -19.01 5.69 -6.24
C SER A 172 -20.48 5.25 -6.26
N SER A 173 -20.77 3.99 -5.90
CA SER A 173 -22.13 3.47 -5.73
C SER A 173 -22.85 3.98 -4.50
N GLY A 174 -22.16 4.68 -3.58
CA GLY A 174 -22.70 5.07 -2.28
C GLY A 174 -22.49 4.03 -1.17
N ALA A 175 -22.06 2.81 -1.51
CA ALA A 175 -21.69 1.81 -0.52
C ALA A 175 -20.49 2.28 0.31
N VAL A 176 -20.56 2.07 1.63
CA VAL A 176 -19.48 2.40 2.56
C VAL A 176 -18.84 1.10 3.05
N GLY A 177 -17.57 0.92 2.72
CA GLY A 177 -16.73 -0.09 3.32
C GLY A 177 -16.17 0.43 4.64
N HIS A 178 -16.34 -0.32 5.72
CA HIS A 178 -15.67 -0.06 6.99
C HIS A 178 -15.00 -1.34 7.46
N LYS A 179 -13.71 -1.24 7.78
CA LYS A 179 -12.86 -2.32 8.25
C LYS A 179 -12.04 -1.81 9.41
N HIS A 180 -11.80 -2.68 10.40
CA HIS A 180 -10.91 -2.35 11.51
C HIS A 180 -9.66 -3.24 11.49
N TYR A 181 -8.52 -2.66 11.83
CA TYR A 181 -7.25 -3.37 11.91
C TYR A 181 -6.50 -3.06 13.19
N ALA A 182 -5.77 -4.04 13.72
CA ALA A 182 -4.79 -3.87 14.78
C ALA A 182 -3.41 -4.24 14.26
N MET A 183 -2.54 -3.26 13.99
CA MET A 183 -1.20 -3.46 13.41
C MET A 183 -1.18 -4.36 12.17
N GLY A 184 -2.13 -4.15 11.26
CA GLY A 184 -2.29 -4.87 9.99
C GLY A 184 -3.13 -6.14 10.08
N ARG A 185 -3.51 -6.56 11.29
CA ARG A 185 -4.36 -7.72 11.52
C ARG A 185 -5.83 -7.32 11.48
N PRO A 186 -6.71 -8.01 10.71
CA PRO A 186 -8.14 -7.68 10.69
C PRO A 186 -8.78 -7.96 12.04
N VAL A 187 -9.72 -7.10 12.44
CA VAL A 187 -10.54 -7.26 13.64
C VAL A 187 -11.99 -6.92 13.27
N GLY A 188 -12.94 -7.70 13.78
CA GLY A 188 -14.35 -7.50 13.52
C GLY A 188 -14.73 -7.79 12.05
N PRO A 189 -15.82 -7.20 11.56
CA PRO A 189 -16.34 -7.43 10.22
C PRO A 189 -15.44 -6.83 9.14
N GLN A 190 -15.24 -7.60 8.08
CA GLN A 190 -14.41 -7.28 6.92
C GLN A 190 -15.26 -7.49 5.65
N PRO A 191 -16.09 -6.50 5.26
CA PRO A 191 -16.92 -6.61 4.08
C PRO A 191 -16.10 -6.48 2.79
N LEU A 192 -16.53 -7.20 1.77
CA LEU A 192 -16.05 -7.10 0.40
C LEU A 192 -17.24 -6.73 -0.48
N TRP A 193 -17.14 -5.57 -1.13
CA TRP A 193 -18.18 -5.05 -2.01
C TRP A 193 -17.75 -5.17 -3.48
N SER A 194 -18.73 -5.30 -4.37
CA SER A 194 -18.53 -5.14 -5.81
C SER A 194 -18.23 -3.67 -6.16
N LYS A 195 -17.85 -3.42 -7.41
CA LYS A 195 -17.69 -2.05 -7.93
C LYS A 195 -18.99 -1.24 -7.83
N ASP A 196 -20.13 -1.92 -7.99
CA ASP A 196 -21.47 -1.32 -8.00
C ASP A 196 -22.12 -1.27 -6.61
N GLY A 197 -21.40 -1.69 -5.56
CA GLY A 197 -21.87 -1.59 -4.17
C GLY A 197 -22.68 -2.78 -3.65
N THR A 198 -22.72 -3.90 -4.37
CA THR A 198 -23.32 -5.16 -3.87
C THR A 198 -22.35 -5.86 -2.91
N LEU A 199 -22.83 -6.38 -1.78
CA LEU A 199 -22.00 -7.16 -0.86
C LEU A 199 -21.66 -8.51 -1.49
N LEU A 200 -20.37 -8.80 -1.69
CA LEU A 200 -19.90 -10.06 -2.28
C LEU A 200 -19.47 -11.06 -1.20
N ALA A 201 -18.93 -10.57 -0.09
CA ALA A 201 -18.54 -11.39 1.04
C ALA A 201 -18.43 -10.58 2.33
N LEU A 202 -18.55 -11.27 3.46
CA LEU A 202 -18.29 -10.74 4.80
C LEU A 202 -17.48 -11.78 5.55
N ALA A 203 -16.29 -11.41 6.02
CA ALA A 203 -15.51 -12.22 6.96
C ALA A 203 -15.47 -11.52 8.32
N GLU A 204 -15.60 -12.26 9.41
CA GLU A 204 -15.54 -11.72 10.76
C GLU A 204 -14.35 -12.30 11.51
N TYR A 205 -13.68 -11.45 12.28
CA TYR A 205 -12.48 -11.80 13.04
C TYR A 205 -12.62 -11.34 14.50
N ASP A 206 -12.02 -12.08 15.42
CA ASP A 206 -11.92 -11.64 16.82
C ASP A 206 -10.81 -10.59 17.03
N GLU A 207 -10.64 -10.11 18.26
CA GLU A 207 -9.60 -9.12 18.62
C GLU A 207 -8.17 -9.65 18.41
N ALA A 208 -8.00 -10.98 18.48
CA ALA A 208 -6.74 -11.65 18.19
C ALA A 208 -6.54 -11.88 16.68
N GLY A 209 -7.50 -11.46 15.85
CA GLY A 209 -7.51 -11.62 14.39
C GLY A 209 -7.74 -13.04 13.91
N ARG A 210 -8.32 -13.90 14.75
CA ARG A 210 -8.73 -15.25 14.35
C ARG A 210 -10.06 -15.16 13.63
N PHE A 211 -10.19 -15.90 12.53
CA PHE A 211 -11.42 -15.98 11.75
C PHE A 211 -12.54 -16.60 12.58
N LEU A 212 -13.70 -15.96 12.61
CA LEU A 212 -14.89 -16.39 13.34
C LEU A 212 -15.94 -16.99 12.42
N ARG A 213 -16.19 -16.37 11.27
CA ARG A 213 -17.14 -16.84 10.25
C ARG A 213 -16.99 -16.05 8.96
N GLY A 214 -17.51 -16.62 7.89
CA GLY A 214 -17.54 -16.02 6.57
C GLY A 214 -18.87 -16.27 5.88
N ALA A 215 -19.32 -15.30 5.11
CA ALA A 215 -20.43 -15.44 4.18
C ALA A 215 -20.01 -14.89 2.82
N ALA A 216 -20.51 -15.51 1.75
CA ALA A 216 -20.37 -15.04 0.39
C ALA A 216 -21.74 -15.02 -0.28
N TYR A 217 -21.96 -14.02 -1.12
CA TYR A 217 -23.25 -13.74 -1.75
C TYR A 217 -23.11 -13.69 -3.26
N ASN A 218 -24.21 -13.99 -3.95
CA ASN A 218 -24.39 -13.71 -5.36
C ASN A 218 -24.71 -12.23 -5.59
N LEU A 219 -24.70 -11.78 -6.84
CA LEU A 219 -24.99 -10.39 -7.19
C LEU A 219 -26.44 -9.97 -6.89
N ASP A 220 -27.36 -10.93 -6.81
CA ASP A 220 -28.75 -10.72 -6.39
C ASP A 220 -28.93 -10.65 -4.86
N GLY A 221 -27.84 -10.80 -4.10
CA GLY A 221 -27.84 -10.81 -2.63
C GLY A 221 -28.16 -12.15 -2.00
N SER A 222 -28.50 -13.18 -2.78
CA SER A 222 -28.69 -14.54 -2.26
C SER A 222 -27.37 -15.09 -1.71
N MET A 223 -27.45 -15.80 -0.59
CA MET A 223 -26.27 -16.45 0.00
C MET A 223 -25.85 -17.61 -0.89
N ARG A 224 -24.56 -17.67 -1.24
CA ARG A 224 -23.97 -18.78 -2.00
C ARG A 224 -23.05 -19.65 -1.17
N ARG A 225 -22.51 -19.10 -0.07
CA ARG A 225 -21.63 -19.83 0.84
C ARG A 225 -21.63 -19.23 2.23
N GLU A 226 -21.59 -20.08 3.24
CA GLU A 226 -21.17 -19.72 4.60
C GLU A 226 -20.06 -20.63 5.08
N SER A 227 -19.26 -20.15 6.03
CA SER A 227 -18.24 -20.97 6.66
C SER A 227 -17.94 -20.52 8.08
N HIS A 228 -17.62 -21.46 8.97
CA HIS A 228 -17.19 -21.16 10.32
C HIS A 228 -16.24 -22.25 10.86
N PRO A 229 -15.29 -21.88 11.75
CA PRO A 229 -14.49 -22.84 12.49
C PRO A 229 -15.36 -23.75 13.35
N LEU A 230 -14.90 -24.98 13.57
CA LEU A 230 -15.37 -25.86 14.64
C LEU A 230 -14.24 -26.78 15.14
N ASP A 231 -14.48 -27.42 16.28
CA ASP A 231 -13.65 -28.53 16.75
C ASP A 231 -14.31 -29.85 16.32
N ILE A 232 -13.59 -30.66 15.54
CA ILE A 232 -14.03 -31.97 15.07
C ILE A 232 -13.58 -33.02 16.10
N PRO A 233 -14.52 -33.74 16.75
CA PRO A 233 -14.18 -34.74 17.75
C PRO A 233 -13.17 -35.78 17.21
N GLY A 234 -12.06 -35.96 17.90
CA GLY A 234 -10.99 -36.89 17.50
C GLY A 234 -10.10 -36.42 16.35
N HIS A 235 -10.44 -35.34 15.65
CA HIS A 235 -9.72 -34.86 14.46
C HIS A 235 -9.21 -33.41 14.56
N GLY A 236 -9.49 -32.72 15.67
CA GLY A 236 -8.98 -31.38 15.96
C GLY A 236 -9.76 -30.26 15.26
N ARG A 237 -9.15 -29.08 15.12
CA ARG A 237 -9.81 -27.92 14.51
C ARG A 237 -10.07 -28.15 13.03
N GLY A 238 -11.26 -27.75 12.58
CA GLY A 238 -11.65 -27.79 11.19
C GLY A 238 -12.59 -26.67 10.80
N LEU A 239 -12.99 -26.68 9.54
CA LEU A 239 -13.88 -25.70 8.94
C LEU A 239 -15.13 -26.41 8.43
N GLU A 240 -16.29 -25.89 8.80
CA GLU A 240 -17.55 -26.20 8.13
C GLU A 240 -17.79 -25.15 7.05
N THR A 241 -18.13 -25.62 5.86
CA THR A 241 -18.49 -24.77 4.73
C THR A 241 -19.77 -25.31 4.11
N THR A 242 -20.78 -24.45 4.01
CA THR A 242 -22.05 -24.76 3.35
C THR A 242 -22.16 -23.93 2.09
N GLU A 243 -22.25 -24.59 0.94
CA GLU A 243 -22.55 -23.96 -0.35
C GLU A 243 -24.04 -24.11 -0.69
N TYR A 244 -24.63 -23.06 -1.25
CA TYR A 244 -26.05 -22.99 -1.59
C TYR A 244 -26.22 -22.87 -3.10
N ASN A 245 -27.06 -23.74 -3.66
CA ASN A 245 -27.48 -23.71 -5.06
C ASN A 245 -29.00 -23.95 -5.14
N GLY A 246 -29.77 -22.86 -5.05
CA GLY A 246 -31.23 -22.97 -4.88
C GLY A 246 -31.58 -23.65 -3.55
N CYS A 247 -32.36 -24.73 -3.60
CA CYS A 247 -32.65 -25.52 -2.41
C CYS A 247 -31.64 -26.65 -2.14
N GLU A 248 -30.67 -26.86 -3.03
CA GLU A 248 -29.57 -27.78 -2.79
C GLU A 248 -28.52 -27.11 -1.90
N THR A 249 -28.05 -27.85 -0.90
CA THR A 249 -26.97 -27.42 -0.01
C THR A 249 -25.92 -28.50 0.06
N ARG A 250 -24.66 -28.09 -0.05
CA ARG A 250 -23.50 -28.96 0.10
C ARG A 250 -22.72 -28.49 1.31
N THR A 251 -22.71 -29.29 2.37
CA THR A 251 -21.96 -29.00 3.60
C THR A 251 -20.72 -29.88 3.65
N VAL A 252 -19.55 -29.27 3.81
CA VAL A 252 -18.27 -29.94 3.97
C VAL A 252 -17.69 -29.54 5.32
N ILE A 253 -17.45 -30.54 6.18
CA ILE A 253 -16.67 -30.40 7.41
C ILE A 253 -15.31 -31.03 7.14
N GLN A 254 -14.24 -30.27 7.33
CA GLN A 254 -12.89 -30.74 7.03
C GLN A 254 -11.89 -30.29 8.10
N SER A 255 -11.05 -31.22 8.60
CA SER A 255 -9.83 -30.89 9.35
C SER A 255 -8.65 -30.84 8.39
N GLY A 256 -7.59 -30.10 8.73
CA GLY A 256 -6.38 -30.09 7.92
C GLY A 256 -6.57 -29.65 6.45
N THR A 257 -5.52 -29.82 5.65
CA THR A 257 -5.48 -29.39 4.25
C THR A 257 -4.30 -30.03 3.53
N ASP A 258 -4.43 -30.19 2.21
CA ASP A 258 -3.30 -30.48 1.32
C ASP A 258 -2.47 -29.21 1.03
N ASP A 259 -2.92 -28.01 1.45
CA ASP A 259 -2.24 -26.70 1.30
C ASP A 259 -2.12 -25.95 2.65
N PRO A 260 -1.04 -26.22 3.43
CA PRO A 260 -0.83 -25.70 4.78
C PRO A 260 -0.85 -24.17 4.91
N ARG A 261 -0.56 -23.44 3.83
CA ARG A 261 -0.43 -21.97 3.84
C ARG A 261 -1.77 -21.29 4.06
N ARG A 262 -2.82 -21.80 3.42
CA ARG A 262 -4.19 -21.25 3.52
C ARG A 262 -4.82 -21.45 4.90
N LEU A 263 -4.50 -22.56 5.57
CA LEU A 263 -4.95 -22.80 6.95
C LEU A 263 -4.20 -21.98 7.98
N ALA A 264 -2.89 -21.77 7.79
CA ALA A 264 -2.10 -20.91 8.65
C ALA A 264 -2.62 -19.46 8.62
N GLU A 265 -3.02 -18.96 7.45
CA GLU A 265 -3.66 -17.64 7.28
C GLU A 265 -4.99 -17.51 8.02
N MET A 266 -5.71 -18.64 8.23
CA MET A 266 -6.98 -18.67 8.93
C MET A 266 -6.87 -19.15 10.40
N GLY A 267 -5.65 -19.39 10.91
CA GLY A 267 -5.38 -19.76 12.30
C GLY A 267 -5.69 -21.22 12.67
N TYR A 268 -5.75 -22.12 11.69
CA TYR A 268 -5.97 -23.56 11.92
C TYR A 268 -4.63 -24.30 12.09
N SER A 269 -4.56 -25.18 13.09
CA SER A 269 -3.39 -26.04 13.32
C SER A 269 -3.31 -27.13 12.26
N LEU A 270 -2.09 -27.53 11.91
CA LEU A 270 -1.83 -28.80 11.26
C LEU A 270 -2.35 -29.91 12.19
N THR A 271 -3.41 -30.59 11.79
CA THR A 271 -3.85 -31.86 12.39
C THR A 271 -3.23 -33.01 11.60
N PRO A 272 -2.69 -34.05 12.26
CA PRO A 272 -2.27 -35.26 11.58
C PRO A 272 -3.47 -35.90 10.88
N GLY A 273 -3.37 -36.02 9.57
CA GLY A 273 -4.39 -36.60 8.72
C GLY A 273 -5.57 -35.68 8.38
N LEU A 274 -6.23 -36.00 7.27
CA LEU A 274 -7.32 -35.25 6.67
C LEU A 274 -8.66 -35.92 7.02
N TYR A 275 -9.41 -35.37 7.97
CA TYR A 275 -10.82 -35.74 8.14
C TYR A 275 -11.69 -34.93 7.18
N ARG A 276 -12.63 -35.59 6.51
CA ARG A 276 -13.63 -34.93 5.67
C ARG A 276 -14.98 -35.62 5.81
N LEU A 277 -16.00 -34.84 6.14
CA LEU A 277 -17.41 -35.22 6.06
C LEU A 277 -18.10 -34.31 5.07
N GLU A 278 -18.69 -34.90 4.05
CA GLU A 278 -19.44 -34.20 3.02
C GLU A 278 -20.89 -34.67 3.07
N THR A 279 -21.82 -33.71 3.08
CA THR A 279 -23.25 -33.98 2.99
C THR A 279 -23.90 -33.12 1.92
N ILE A 280 -24.75 -33.72 1.10
CA ILE A 280 -25.60 -33.02 0.15
C ILE A 280 -27.04 -33.17 0.61
N ARG A 281 -27.74 -32.05 0.72
CA ARG A 281 -29.18 -32.03 0.98
C ARG A 281 -29.89 -31.32 -0.15
N ARG A 282 -31.01 -31.89 -0.61
CA ARG A 282 -31.93 -31.24 -1.57
C ARG A 282 -33.20 -30.86 -0.84
N CYS A 283 -33.49 -29.56 -0.77
CA CYS A 283 -34.65 -29.01 -0.07
C CYS A 283 -34.75 -29.56 1.38
N GLY A 284 -33.61 -29.62 2.08
CA GLY A 284 -33.50 -30.09 3.47
C GLY A 284 -33.36 -31.62 3.65
N LYS A 285 -33.69 -32.44 2.65
CA LYS A 285 -33.57 -33.91 2.71
C LYS A 285 -32.13 -34.34 2.38
N LEU A 286 -31.53 -35.19 3.22
CA LEU A 286 -30.21 -35.76 2.98
C LEU A 286 -30.26 -36.70 1.77
N VAL A 287 -29.44 -36.41 0.75
CA VAL A 287 -29.32 -37.24 -0.46
C VAL A 287 -27.96 -37.93 -0.54
N GLU A 288 -26.90 -37.30 -0.03
CA GLU A 288 -25.56 -37.90 -0.04
C GLU A 288 -24.85 -37.62 1.28
N ARG A 289 -24.13 -38.62 1.80
CA ARG A 289 -23.19 -38.48 2.92
C ARG A 289 -21.96 -39.35 2.67
N VAL A 290 -20.81 -38.70 2.61
CA VAL A 290 -19.50 -39.33 2.44
C VAL A 290 -18.60 -38.89 3.57
N GLU A 291 -17.99 -39.85 4.26
CA GLU A 291 -17.11 -39.61 5.39
C GLU A 291 -15.77 -40.33 5.17
N ALA A 292 -14.67 -39.60 5.28
CA ALA A 292 -13.33 -40.10 4.99
C ALA A 292 -12.30 -39.58 5.99
N PHE A 293 -11.27 -40.39 6.21
CA PHE A 293 -10.05 -40.03 6.93
C PHE A 293 -8.85 -40.45 6.09
N ASP A 294 -7.91 -39.53 5.83
CA ASP A 294 -6.74 -39.79 4.98
C ASP A 294 -7.09 -40.38 3.61
N HIS A 295 -8.18 -39.87 3.04
CA HIS A 295 -8.77 -40.34 1.77
C HIS A 295 -9.34 -41.77 1.82
N GLU A 296 -9.35 -42.43 2.98
CA GLU A 296 -10.01 -43.72 3.19
C GLU A 296 -11.44 -43.51 3.74
N LEU A 297 -12.42 -44.18 3.14
CA LEU A 297 -13.82 -44.09 3.58
C LEU A 297 -14.02 -44.76 4.94
N LEU A 298 -14.60 -44.03 5.90
CA LEU A 298 -14.84 -44.52 7.27
C LEU A 298 -16.12 -45.36 7.39
N THR A 299 -17.11 -45.14 6.51
CA THR A 299 -18.40 -45.87 6.47
C THR A 299 -18.83 -46.11 5.02
N PRO A 300 -19.78 -47.03 4.76
CA PRO A 300 -20.43 -47.09 3.45
C PRO A 300 -21.00 -45.71 3.12
N ALA A 301 -20.69 -45.22 1.92
CA ALA A 301 -21.24 -43.96 1.45
C ALA A 301 -22.77 -44.09 1.37
N PHE A 302 -23.48 -43.09 1.91
CA PHE A 302 -24.93 -43.02 1.79
C PHE A 302 -25.25 -42.24 0.53
N HIS A 303 -25.97 -42.87 -0.40
CA HIS A 303 -26.51 -42.24 -1.59
C HIS A 303 -28.00 -42.60 -1.67
N ALA A 304 -28.86 -41.60 -1.58
CA ALA A 304 -30.29 -41.72 -1.82
C ALA A 304 -30.61 -41.10 -3.17
N GLU A 305 -31.55 -41.71 -3.89
CA GLU A 305 -32.10 -41.10 -5.10
C GLU A 305 -32.76 -39.76 -4.73
N PRO A 306 -32.55 -38.72 -5.55
CA PRO A 306 -33.14 -37.44 -5.29
C PRO A 306 -34.67 -37.55 -5.37
N PRO A 307 -35.42 -36.86 -4.48
CA PRO A 307 -36.88 -36.85 -4.54
C PRO A 307 -37.34 -36.27 -5.89
N GLU A 308 -38.31 -36.93 -6.54
CA GLU A 308 -38.85 -36.55 -7.84
C GLU A 308 -39.46 -35.12 -7.86
N ASP A 309 -39.85 -34.60 -6.70
CA ASP A 309 -40.56 -33.32 -6.52
C ASP A 309 -39.68 -32.18 -5.97
N CYS A 310 -38.37 -32.21 -6.19
CA CYS A 310 -37.53 -31.06 -5.87
C CYS A 310 -37.71 -29.98 -6.96
N PRO A 311 -38.23 -28.77 -6.64
CA PRO A 311 -38.50 -27.71 -7.61
C PRO A 311 -37.24 -27.20 -8.33
#